data_AF-A0A2M7H6J3-F1
#
_entry.id   AF-A0A2M7H6J3-F1
#
_cell.length_a   1.000
_cell.length_b   1.000
_cell.length_c   1.000
_cell.angle_alpha   90.00
_cell.angle_beta   90.00
_cell.angle_gamma   90.00
#
_symmetry.space_group_name_H-M   'P 1'
#
loop_
_entity.id
_entity.type
_entity.pdbx_description
1 polymer ?
#
loop_
_entity_poly.entity_id
_entity_poly.type
_entity_poly.pdbx_seq_one_letter_code
_entity_poly.pdbx_strand_id
1 'polypeptide(L)'
;IASEKDKSMIEAIINLDEGKLYQRRASLDCTMCGYGAVAAAIVAAKAMKAKEATLLKYATSGDTTGDFSRVVGYGSIVIRR
;
A
#
# COMPACT_ATOMS: atom_id res chain seq x y z
N ILE A 1 -8.56 12.49 -3.03
CA ILE A 1 -7.86 11.97 -4.24
C ILE A 1 -6.60 11.16 -3.91
N ALA A 2 -5.43 11.73 -3.60
CA ALA A 2 -4.21 10.94 -3.35
C ALA A 2 -4.39 9.94 -2.20
N SER A 3 -4.88 10.40 -1.04
CA SER A 3 -5.15 9.55 0.11
C SER A 3 -6.18 8.44 -0.13
N GLU A 4 -7.13 8.62 -1.06
CA GLU A 4 -8.13 7.59 -1.35
C GLU A 4 -7.55 6.47 -2.22
N LYS A 5 -6.76 6.83 -3.23
CA LYS A 5 -6.03 5.86 -4.05
C LYS A 5 -5.06 5.06 -3.17
N ASP A 6 -4.32 5.74 -2.29
CA ASP A 6 -3.39 5.11 -1.37
C ASP A 6 -4.09 4.16 -0.39
N LYS A 7 -5.24 4.55 0.16
CA LYS A 7 -6.07 3.66 1.01
C LYS A 7 -6.49 2.39 0.27
N SER A 8 -6.89 2.51 -1.01
CA SER A 8 -7.25 1.35 -1.82
C SER A 8 -6.04 0.42 -2.02
N MET A 9 -4.86 0.96 -2.27
CA MET A 9 -3.65 0.14 -2.39
C MET A 9 -3.30 -0.53 -1.06
N ILE A 10 -3.34 0.20 0.05
CA ILE A 10 -3.07 -0.29 1.40
C ILE A 10 -4.02 -1.43 1.77
N GLU A 11 -5.30 -1.32 1.46
CA GLU A 11 -6.29 -2.36 1.75
C GLU A 11 -6.00 -3.65 0.97
N ALA A 12 -5.50 -3.58 -0.27
CA ALA A 12 -5.05 -4.78 -0.99
C ALA A 12 -3.83 -5.43 -0.31
N ILE A 13 -2.90 -4.63 0.21
CA ILE A 13 -1.71 -5.13 0.93
C ILE A 13 -2.11 -5.77 2.26
N ILE A 14 -2.99 -5.13 3.05
CA ILE A 14 -3.49 -5.65 4.33
C ILE A 14 -4.21 -7.00 4.14
N ASN A 15 -4.92 -7.16 3.02
CA ASN A 15 -5.60 -8.41 2.66
C ASN A 15 -4.67 -9.46 2.04
N LEU A 16 -3.36 -9.20 1.96
CA LEU A 16 -2.37 -10.08 1.31
C LEU A 16 -2.81 -10.48 -0.11
N ASP A 17 -3.33 -9.51 -0.86
CA ASP A 17 -3.90 -9.71 -2.19
C ASP A 17 -3.09 -8.93 -3.24
N GLU A 18 -2.00 -9.57 -3.70
CA GLU A 18 -1.15 -9.07 -4.77
C GLU A 18 -1.93 -8.87 -6.07
N GLY A 19 -2.93 -9.71 -6.36
CA GLY A 19 -3.76 -9.58 -7.56
C GLY A 19 -4.58 -8.30 -7.55
N LYS A 20 -5.28 -8.02 -6.44
CA LYS A 20 -5.99 -6.75 -6.25
C LYS A 20 -5.06 -5.55 -6.22
N LEU A 21 -3.83 -5.70 -5.72
CA LEU A 21 -2.83 -4.63 -5.77
C LEU A 21 -2.55 -4.22 -7.22
N TYR A 22 -2.29 -5.18 -8.10
CA TYR A 22 -2.06 -4.91 -9.53
C TYR A 22 -3.32 -4.35 -10.22
N GLN A 23 -4.49 -4.91 -9.94
CA GLN A 23 -5.76 -4.45 -10.50
C GLN A 23 -6.03 -2.99 -10.11
N ARG A 24 -5.98 -2.67 -8.82
CA ARG A 24 -6.25 -1.32 -8.30
C ARG A 24 -5.22 -0.31 -8.80
N ARG A 25 -3.94 -0.70 -8.91
CA ARG A 25 -2.90 0.16 -9.50
C ARG A 25 -3.27 0.60 -10.91
N ALA A 26 -3.68 -0.35 -11.74
CA ALA A 26 -4.06 -0.10 -13.14
C ALA A 26 -5.37 0.68 -13.24
N SER A 27 -6.39 0.33 -12.45
CA SER A 27 -7.70 0.99 -12.52
C SER A 27 -7.72 2.39 -11.93
N LEU A 28 -6.84 2.70 -10.98
CA LEU A 28 -6.79 4.00 -10.30
C LEU A 28 -5.66 4.90 -10.81
N ASP A 29 -4.87 4.48 -11.80
CA ASP A 29 -3.64 5.13 -12.22
C ASP A 29 -2.76 5.54 -11.02
N CYS A 30 -2.58 4.60 -10.09
CA CYS A 30 -1.79 4.85 -8.89
C CYS A 30 -0.30 4.83 -9.23
N THR A 31 0.41 5.89 -8.86
CA THR A 31 1.85 6.09 -9.14
C THR A 31 2.75 5.50 -8.05
N MET A 32 2.29 4.48 -7.32
CA MET A 32 3.04 3.85 -6.25
C MET A 32 4.40 3.32 -6.76
N CYS A 33 5.50 3.92 -6.32
CA CYS A 33 6.83 3.39 -6.56
C CYS A 33 7.05 2.15 -5.66
N GLY A 34 7.38 1.00 -6.27
CA GLY A 34 7.66 -0.23 -5.52
C GLY A 34 6.51 -1.23 -5.39
N TYR A 35 5.41 -1.08 -6.14
CA TYR A 35 4.30 -2.06 -6.16
C TYR A 35 4.78 -3.50 -6.43
N GLY A 36 5.79 -3.68 -7.27
CA GLY A 36 6.35 -5.00 -7.58
C GLY A 36 7.07 -5.65 -6.41
N ALA A 37 7.86 -4.85 -5.65
CA ALA A 37 8.53 -5.33 -4.45
C ALA A 37 7.52 -5.69 -3.35
N VAL A 38 6.47 -4.88 -3.19
CA VAL A 38 5.39 -5.16 -2.24
C VAL A 38 4.62 -6.41 -2.64
N ALA A 39 4.29 -6.60 -3.92
CA ALA A 39 3.67 -7.82 -4.40
C ALA A 39 4.54 -9.06 -4.13
N ALA A 40 5.85 -8.98 -4.38
CA ALA A 40 6.78 -10.06 -4.09
C ALA A 40 6.82 -10.39 -2.58
N ALA A 41 6.80 -9.37 -1.71
CA ALA A 41 6.75 -9.56 -0.27
C ALA A 41 5.45 -10.25 0.19
N ILE A 42 4.29 -9.89 -0.39
CA ILE A 42 3.01 -10.55 -0.14
C ILE A 42 3.08 -12.02 -0.52
N VAL A 43 3.55 -12.33 -1.74
CA VAL A 43 3.65 -13.71 -2.25
C VAL A 43 4.58 -14.54 -1.36
N ALA A 44 5.76 -14.00 -1.03
CA ALA A 44 6.71 -14.68 -0.14
C ALA A 44 6.11 -14.92 1.26
N ALA A 45 5.43 -13.92 1.83
CA ALA A 45 4.80 -14.05 3.14
C ALA A 45 3.68 -15.10 3.13
N LYS A 46 2.84 -15.16 2.09
CA LYS A 46 1.82 -16.20 1.92
C LYS A 46 2.44 -17.60 1.83
N ALA A 47 3.53 -17.75 1.08
CA ALA A 47 4.29 -19.01 1.02
C ALA A 47 4.84 -19.42 2.41
N MET A 48 5.20 -18.44 3.23
CA MET A 48 5.60 -18.63 4.63
C MET A 48 4.43 -18.80 5.62
N LYS A 49 3.20 -18.91 5.11
CA LYS A 49 1.95 -19.07 5.88
C LYS A 49 1.56 -17.84 6.72
N ALA A 50 1.99 -16.64 6.32
CA ALA A 50 1.50 -15.40 6.92
C ALA A 50 -0.02 -15.28 6.75
N LYS A 51 -0.70 -14.82 7.79
CA LYS A 51 -2.17 -14.67 7.81
C LYS A 51 -2.62 -13.23 8.03
N GLU A 52 -1.73 -12.40 8.56
CA GLU A 52 -2.09 -11.06 9.01
C GLU A 52 -1.11 -10.05 8.44
N ALA A 53 -1.64 -8.95 7.95
CA ALA A 53 -0.89 -7.74 7.68
C ALA A 53 -1.60 -6.56 8.35
N THR A 54 -0.82 -5.60 8.87
CA THR A 54 -1.36 -4.46 9.61
C THR A 54 -0.65 -3.19 9.18
N LEU A 55 -1.44 -2.16 8.84
CA LEU A 55 -0.92 -0.81 8.66
C LEU A 55 -0.51 -0.25 10.02
N LEU A 56 0.79 0.01 10.19
CA LEU A 56 1.33 0.65 11.38
C LEU A 56 1.12 2.16 11.36
N LYS A 57 1.33 2.78 10.18
CA LYS A 57 1.14 4.21 9.97
C LYS A 57 0.95 4.53 8.50
N TYR A 58 0.12 5.52 8.23
CA TYR A 58 0.05 6.22 6.96
C TYR A 58 0.21 7.72 7.20
N ALA A 59 0.97 8.38 6.34
CA ALA A 59 1.21 9.82 6.39
C ALA A 59 1.45 10.34 4.96
N THR A 60 1.45 11.66 4.79
CA THR A 60 1.71 12.34 3.52
C THR A 60 2.75 13.43 3.70
N SER A 61 3.41 13.85 2.61
CA SER A 61 4.31 15.01 2.65
C SER A 61 3.60 16.30 3.10
N GLY A 62 2.28 16.39 2.89
CA GLY A 62 1.44 17.49 3.36
C GLY A 62 1.35 17.57 4.89
N ASP A 63 1.54 16.45 5.61
CA ASP A 63 1.52 16.46 7.08
C ASP A 63 2.72 17.24 7.68
N THR A 64 3.78 17.44 6.90
CA THR A 64 4.94 18.26 7.29
C THR A 64 4.83 19.69 6.78
N THR A 65 4.35 19.90 5.55
CA THR A 65 4.35 21.22 4.90
C THR A 65 3.07 22.02 5.13
N GLY A 66 1.96 21.37 5.50
CA GLY A 66 0.61 21.95 5.53
C GLY A 66 -0.03 22.13 4.14
N ASP A 67 0.67 21.80 3.06
CA ASP A 67 0.15 21.86 1.69
C ASP A 67 -0.34 20.48 1.24
N PHE A 68 -1.65 20.37 1.03
CA PHE A 68 -2.32 19.15 0.59
C PHE A 68 -2.70 19.15 -0.90
N SER A 69 -2.32 20.19 -1.65
CA SER A 69 -2.63 20.30 -3.08
C SER A 69 -1.95 19.22 -3.92
N ARG A 70 -0.72 18.84 -3.54
CA ARG A 70 0.07 17.76 -4.15
C ARG A 70 0.94 17.12 -3.09
N VAL A 71 0.70 15.83 -2.82
CA VAL A 71 1.39 15.11 -1.76
C VAL A 71 1.88 13.75 -2.21
N VAL A 72 2.94 13.28 -1.56
CA VAL A 72 3.41 11.89 -1.63
C VAL A 72 2.89 11.15 -0.41
N GLY A 73 2.26 9.99 -0.62
CA GLY A 73 1.82 9.10 0.46
C GLY A 73 2.94 8.17 0.94
N TYR A 74 3.01 7.95 2.24
CA TYR A 74 3.95 7.05 2.91
C TYR A 74 3.18 6.07 3.78
N GLY A 75 3.37 4.76 3.56
CA GLY A 75 2.70 3.70 4.31
C GLY A 75 3.70 2.72 4.91
N SER A 76 3.57 2.43 6.21
CA SER A 76 4.33 1.40 6.91
C SER A 76 3.41 0.24 7.27
N ILE A 77 3.71 -0.96 6.78
CA ILE A 77 2.90 -2.16 6.98
C ILE A 77 3.79 -3.28 7.53
N VAL A 78 3.29 -4.02 8.51
CA VAL A 78 3.93 -5.24 9.02
C VAL A 78 3.12 -6.46 8.57
N ILE A 79 3.81 -7.52 8.16
CA ILE A 79 3.21 -8.82 7.83
C ILE A 79 3.67 -9.83 8.87
N ARG A 80 2.75 -10.61 9.42
CA ARG A 80 2.98 -11.57 10.50
C ARG A 80 2.31 -12.92 10.20
N ARG A 81 2.86 -13.96 10.83
CA ARG A 81 2.36 -15.32 10.78
C ARG A 81 1.51 -15.64 11.99
#